data_AF-A0A970XFT8-F1
#
_entry.id   AF-A0A970XFT8-F1
#
_cell.length_a   1.000
_cell.length_b   1.000
_cell.length_c   1.000
_cell.angle_alpha   90.00
_cell.angle_beta   90.00
_cell.angle_gamma   90.00
#
_symmetry.space_group_name_H-M   'P 1'
#
loop_
_entity.id
_entity.type
_entity.pdbx_description
1 polymer ?
#
loop_
_entity_poly.entity_id
_entity_poly.type
_entity_poly.pdbx_seq_one_letter_code
_entity_poly.pdbx_strand_id
1 'polypeptide(L)'
;MICGKCGANLPDGSQFCTVCGNSLEAPSASAPPVQTQYYAPAARSGGFSIFGVILLIIGAALAVSWLASFVYNIVTFGAPSDIWSVINSYLTNIGIGAGIMGIGAALNKLGK
;
A
#
# COMPACT_ATOMS: atom_id res chain seq x y z
N MET A 1 -34.67 -30.88 -45.46
CA MET A 1 -35.51 -30.56 -44.27
C MET A 1 -36.44 -29.36 -44.52
N ILE A 2 -37.66 -29.34 -43.96
CA ILE A 2 -38.63 -28.23 -44.14
C ILE A 2 -38.57 -27.29 -42.93
N CYS A 3 -38.53 -25.97 -43.17
CA CYS A 3 -38.56 -24.97 -42.11
C CYS A 3 -39.95 -24.92 -41.43
N GLY A 4 -40.02 -25.15 -40.11
CA GLY A 4 -41.28 -25.07 -39.35
C GLY A 4 -41.91 -23.67 -39.25
N LYS A 5 -41.18 -22.61 -39.63
CA LYS A 5 -41.66 -21.22 -39.59
C LYS A 5 -42.25 -20.72 -40.91
N CYS A 6 -41.67 -21.10 -42.04
CA CYS A 6 -42.08 -20.58 -43.36
C CYS A 6 -42.45 -21.67 -44.37
N GLY A 7 -42.27 -22.95 -44.04
CA GLY A 7 -42.57 -24.06 -44.94
C GLY A 7 -41.59 -24.23 -46.11
N ALA A 8 -40.52 -23.43 -46.18
CA ALA A 8 -39.52 -23.57 -47.22
C ALA A 8 -38.77 -24.90 -47.10
N ASN A 9 -38.49 -25.54 -48.25
CA ASN A 9 -37.70 -26.76 -48.32
C ASN A 9 -36.21 -26.41 -48.41
N LEU A 10 -35.42 -26.85 -47.44
CA LEU A 10 -34.00 -26.52 -47.32
C LEU A 10 -33.08 -27.74 -47.48
N PRO A 11 -31.85 -27.52 -47.99
CA PRO A 11 -30.84 -28.57 -48.08
C PRO A 11 -30.42 -29.04 -46.67
N ASP A 12 -30.17 -30.34 -46.55
CA ASP A 12 -29.82 -30.97 -45.28
C ASP A 12 -28.42 -30.50 -44.83
N GLY A 13 -28.33 -30.00 -43.59
CA GLY A 13 -27.12 -29.37 -43.03
C GLY A 13 -27.16 -27.83 -42.95
N SER A 14 -28.28 -27.19 -43.33
CA SER A 14 -28.45 -25.74 -43.21
C SER A 14 -28.81 -25.33 -41.78
N GLN A 15 -27.93 -24.57 -41.12
CA GLN A 15 -28.11 -24.13 -39.73
C GLN A 15 -29.20 -23.05 -39.60
N PHE A 16 -29.45 -22.32 -40.68
CA PHE A 16 -30.41 -21.22 -40.76
C PHE A 16 -31.25 -21.31 -42.02
N CYS A 17 -32.50 -20.85 -41.93
CA CYS A 17 -33.38 -20.74 -43.08
C CYS A 17 -32.98 -19.56 -43.97
N THR A 18 -32.56 -19.82 -45.20
CA THR A 18 -32.21 -18.78 -46.19
C THR A 18 -33.41 -17.95 -46.68
N VAL A 19 -34.64 -18.39 -46.40
CA VAL A 19 -35.88 -17.72 -46.84
C VAL A 19 -36.44 -16.79 -45.78
N CYS A 20 -36.52 -17.23 -44.52
CA CYS A 20 -37.11 -16.43 -43.44
C CYS A 20 -36.11 -16.03 -42.33
N GLY A 21 -34.85 -16.46 -42.43
CA GLY A 21 -33.80 -16.18 -41.45
C GLY A 21 -33.90 -16.99 -40.15
N ASN A 22 -34.91 -17.87 -40.00
CA ASN A 22 -35.11 -18.63 -38.76
C ASN A 22 -34.03 -19.71 -38.59
N SER A 23 -33.43 -19.81 -37.40
CA SER A 23 -32.50 -20.90 -37.07
C SER A 23 -33.19 -22.26 -37.14
N LEU A 24 -32.57 -23.21 -37.83
CA LEU A 24 -33.00 -24.60 -37.93
C LEU A 24 -32.18 -25.53 -37.03
N GLU A 25 -31.10 -25.00 -36.45
CA GLU A 25 -30.27 -25.70 -35.49
C GLU A 25 -31.05 -25.91 -34.18
N ALA A 26 -31.48 -27.14 -33.90
CA ALA A 26 -31.81 -27.55 -32.54
C ALA A 26 -30.52 -27.47 -31.70
N PRO A 27 -30.53 -26.94 -30.46
CA PRO A 27 -29.31 -26.75 -29.70
C PRO A 27 -28.62 -28.11 -29.51
N SER A 28 -27.55 -28.34 -30.26
CA SER A 28 -26.66 -29.47 -30.02
C SER A 28 -26.05 -29.23 -28.64
N ALA A 29 -26.55 -29.98 -27.66
CA ALA A 29 -26.10 -29.94 -26.28
C ALA A 29 -24.67 -30.47 -26.20
N SER A 30 -23.68 -29.65 -26.56
CA SER A 30 -22.24 -29.94 -26.41
C SER A 30 -21.41 -28.66 -26.52
N ALA A 31 -21.56 -27.77 -25.54
CA ALA A 31 -20.51 -26.84 -25.15
C ALA A 31 -20.67 -26.54 -23.65
N PRO A 32 -19.64 -26.77 -22.81
CA PRO A 32 -19.72 -26.38 -21.40
C PRO A 32 -19.94 -24.86 -21.31
N PRO A 33 -20.74 -24.38 -20.33
CA PRO A 33 -21.06 -22.97 -20.21
C PRO A 33 -19.78 -22.16 -20.02
N VAL A 34 -19.54 -21.23 -20.95
CA VAL A 34 -18.50 -20.20 -20.79
C VAL A 34 -18.86 -19.37 -19.58
N GLN A 35 -18.12 -19.57 -18.49
CA GLN A 35 -18.23 -18.77 -17.28
C GLN A 35 -17.71 -17.37 -17.57
N THR A 36 -18.62 -16.44 -17.88
CA THR A 36 -18.37 -15.01 -17.83
C THR A 36 -18.35 -14.55 -16.38
N GLN A 37 -17.31 -14.96 -15.64
CA GLN A 37 -16.94 -14.32 -14.38
C GLN A 37 -16.32 -12.96 -14.73
N TYR A 38 -17.14 -11.90 -14.68
CA TYR A 38 -16.65 -10.53 -14.72
C TYR A 38 -15.82 -10.29 -13.44
N TYR A 39 -14.49 -10.36 -13.57
CA TYR A 39 -13.61 -9.96 -12.49
C TYR A 39 -13.70 -8.44 -12.34
N ALA A 40 -14.48 -7.98 -11.36
CA ALA A 40 -14.42 -6.60 -10.92
C ALA A 40 -13.03 -6.37 -10.27
N PRO A 41 -12.25 -5.37 -10.73
CA PRO A 41 -10.96 -5.10 -10.12
C PRO A 41 -11.21 -4.73 -8.66
N ALA A 42 -10.50 -5.40 -7.75
CA ALA A 42 -10.58 -5.12 -6.33
C ALA A 42 -10.30 -3.63 -6.07
N ALA A 43 -11.38 -2.87 -5.86
CA ALA A 43 -11.31 -1.48 -5.46
C ALA A 43 -10.76 -1.46 -4.03
N ARG A 44 -9.46 -1.21 -3.92
CA ARG A 44 -8.78 -1.01 -2.64
C ARG A 44 -9.18 0.38 -2.16
N SER A 45 -10.23 0.44 -1.36
CA SER A 45 -10.60 1.68 -0.66
C SER A 45 -9.54 1.96 0.40
N GLY A 46 -8.50 2.68 -0.01
CA GLY A 46 -7.53 3.30 0.89
C GLY A 46 -8.19 4.43 1.66
N GLY A 47 -9.10 4.09 2.57
CA GLY A 47 -9.55 5.01 3.59
C GLY A 47 -8.39 5.24 4.55
N PHE A 48 -7.96 6.49 4.71
CA PHE A 48 -7.04 6.87 5.78
C PHE A 48 -7.69 6.48 7.10
N SER A 49 -7.29 5.31 7.60
CA SER A 49 -7.77 4.77 8.86
C SER A 49 -7.47 5.81 9.94
N ILE A 50 -8.40 6.00 10.88
CA ILE A 50 -8.26 7.01 11.95
C ILE A 50 -6.90 6.86 12.66
N PHE A 51 -6.44 5.63 12.84
CA PHE A 51 -5.09 5.30 13.31
C PHE A 51 -3.96 5.86 12.44
N GLY A 52 -4.08 5.82 11.12
CA GLY A 52 -3.11 6.41 10.20
C GLY A 52 -3.04 7.93 10.31
N VAL A 53 -4.19 8.59 10.49
CA VAL A 53 -4.22 10.05 10.74
C VAL A 53 -3.60 10.38 12.10
N ILE A 54 -3.94 9.62 13.14
CA ILE A 54 -3.36 9.79 14.48
C ILE A 54 -1.83 9.59 14.44
N LEU A 55 -1.32 8.55 13.78
CA LEU A 55 0.11 8.31 13.64
C LEU A 55 0.83 9.42 12.86
N LEU A 56 0.19 9.98 11.82
CA LEU A 56 0.72 11.11 11.06
C LEU A 56 0.83 12.35 11.95
N ILE A 57 -0.22 12.68 12.70
CA ILE A 57 -0.24 13.85 13.59
C ILE A 57 0.80 13.69 14.71
N ILE A 58 0.88 12.53 15.36
CA ILE A 58 1.87 12.27 16.40
C ILE A 58 3.29 12.37 15.82
N GLY A 59 3.55 11.74 14.68
CA GLY A 59 4.85 11.81 14.01
C GLY A 59 5.26 13.24 13.65
N ALA A 60 4.33 14.03 13.11
CA ALA A 60 4.55 15.43 12.79
C ALA A 60 4.83 16.27 14.05
N ALA A 61 4.06 16.08 15.12
CA ALA A 61 4.24 16.81 16.38
C ALA A 61 5.60 16.50 17.04
N LEU A 62 6.02 15.23 17.02
CA LEU A 62 7.33 14.81 17.51
C LEU A 62 8.45 15.40 16.65
N ALA A 63 8.34 15.35 15.32
CA ALA A 63 9.34 15.91 14.42
C ALA A 63 9.50 17.43 14.58
N VAL A 64 8.38 18.16 14.70
CA VAL A 64 8.39 19.62 14.90
C VAL A 64 9.01 19.97 16.25
N SER A 65 8.63 19.27 17.32
CA SER A 65 9.19 19.48 18.66
C SER A 65 10.69 19.25 18.71
N TRP A 66 11.16 18.21 18.00
CA TRP A 66 12.58 17.87 17.91
C TRP A 66 13.37 18.88 17.09
N LEU A 67 12.84 19.30 15.94
CA LEU A 67 13.45 20.31 15.09
C LEU A 67 13.53 21.66 15.80
N ALA A 68 12.46 22.07 16.49
CA ALA A 68 12.45 23.30 17.28
C ALA A 68 13.50 23.26 18.41
N SER A 69 13.62 22.13 19.10
CA SER A 69 14.64 21.94 20.15
C SER A 69 16.05 21.99 19.57
N PHE A 70 16.27 21.41 18.39
CA PHE A 70 17.54 21.44 17.68
C PHE A 70 17.92 22.86 17.25
N VAL A 71 16.98 23.62 16.68
CA VAL A 71 17.18 25.03 16.31
C VAL A 71 17.48 25.89 17.53
N TYR A 72 16.72 25.72 18.62
CA TYR A 72 16.97 26.43 19.87
C TYR A 72 18.39 26.15 20.41
N ASN A 73 18.85 24.90 20.32
CA ASN A 73 20.18 24.51 20.76
C ASN A 73 21.27 25.18 19.90
N ILE A 74 21.12 25.19 18.57
CA ILE A 74 22.07 25.86 17.66
C ILE A 74 22.16 27.36 17.96
N VAL A 75 21.02 28.03 18.17
CA VAL A 75 20.99 29.47 18.46
C VAL A 75 21.62 29.79 19.82
N THR A 76 21.38 28.94 20.83
CA THR A 76 21.83 29.18 22.21
C THR A 76 23.30 28.82 22.42
N PHE A 77 23.77 27.72 21.84
CA PHE A 77 25.10 27.16 22.10
C PHE A 77 26.09 27.37 20.95
N GLY A 78 25.64 27.95 19.83
CA GLY A 78 26.41 28.00 18.58
C GLY A 78 26.44 26.63 17.90
N ALA A 79 26.55 26.63 16.56
CA ALA A 79 26.55 25.39 15.78
C ALA A 79 27.66 24.45 16.29
N PRO A 80 27.35 23.21 16.70
CA PRO A 80 28.37 22.29 17.16
C PRO A 80 29.23 21.88 15.97
N SER A 81 30.45 22.42 15.90
CA SER A 81 31.51 21.99 14.96
C SER A 81 31.95 20.55 15.20
N ASP A 82 31.55 19.97 16.34
CA ASP A 82 32.05 18.69 16.83
C ASP A 82 30.91 17.70 17.03
N ILE A 83 30.96 16.62 16.25
CA ILE A 83 30.06 15.46 16.28
C ILE A 83 29.88 14.92 17.71
N TRP A 84 30.92 15.03 18.55
CA TRP A 84 30.89 14.61 19.95
C TRP A 84 29.84 15.36 20.78
N SER A 85 29.68 16.68 20.57
CA SER A 85 28.71 17.48 21.33
C SER A 85 27.26 17.14 20.96
N VAL A 86 27.01 16.84 19.68
CA VAL A 86 25.70 16.37 19.19
C VAL A 86 25.36 15.02 19.82
N ILE A 87 26.29 14.07 19.81
CA ILE A 87 26.09 12.75 20.43
C ILE A 87 25.80 12.89 21.92
N ASN A 88 26.57 13.71 22.65
CA ASN A 88 26.37 13.89 24.08
C ASN A 88 25.06 14.60 24.40
N SER A 89 24.67 15.63 23.64
CA SER A 89 23.39 16.30 23.80
C SER A 89 22.23 15.35 23.53
N TYR A 90 22.32 14.50 22.51
CA TYR A 90 21.30 13.49 22.19
C TYR A 90 21.20 12.43 23.29
N LEU A 91 22.32 11.89 23.77
CA LEU A 91 22.31 10.92 24.87
C LEU A 91 21.73 11.52 26.15
N THR A 92 22.03 12.80 26.45
CA THR A 92 21.49 13.47 27.63
C THR A 92 20.00 13.75 27.50
N ASN A 93 19.53 14.14 26.31
CA ASN A 93 18.10 14.37 26.04
C ASN A 93 17.28 13.08 26.03
N ILE A 94 17.86 11.95 25.60
CA ILE A 94 17.24 10.62 25.65
C ILE A 94 17.38 9.98 27.04
N GLY A 95 17.98 10.66 28.02
CA GLY A 95 18.15 10.18 29.40
C GLY A 95 19.26 9.14 29.61
N ILE A 96 20.07 8.87 28.58
CA ILE A 96 21.21 7.94 28.60
C ILE A 96 22.50 8.66 29.08
N GLY A 97 22.51 10.01 29.11
CA GLY A 97 23.68 10.84 29.38
C GLY A 97 24.35 10.62 30.75
N ALA A 98 23.63 10.09 31.73
CA ALA A 98 24.21 9.76 33.03
C ALA A 98 25.11 8.51 32.99
N GLY A 99 24.88 7.56 32.07
CA GLY A 99 25.61 6.29 32.01
C GLY A 99 27.01 6.40 31.41
N ILE A 100 27.15 7.19 30.34
CA ILE A 100 28.42 7.33 29.61
C ILE A 100 29.46 8.19 30.32
N MET A 101 29.05 9.25 31.04
CA MET A 101 29.98 10.04 31.86
C MET A 101 30.56 9.24 33.04
N GLY A 102 29.78 8.33 33.62
CA GLY A 102 30.24 7.44 34.70
C GLY A 102 31.28 6.40 34.21
N ILE A 103 31.07 5.83 33.03
CA ILE A 103 31.99 4.83 32.46
C ILE A 103 33.32 5.49 32.05
N GLY A 104 33.29 6.69 31.45
CA GLY A 104 34.51 7.43 31.09
C GLY A 104 35.38 7.77 32.30
N ALA A 105 34.77 8.22 33.41
CA ALA A 105 35.47 8.50 34.66
C ALA A 105 36.00 7.22 35.34
N ALA A 106 35.23 6.12 35.29
CA ALA A 106 35.62 4.83 35.86
C ALA A 106 36.82 4.20 35.11
N LEU A 107 36.83 4.27 33.77
CA LEU A 107 37.92 3.73 32.95
C LEU A 107 39.23 4.53 33.12
N ASN A 108 39.16 5.85 33.30
CA ASN A 108 40.34 6.67 33.59
C ASN A 108 40.98 6.31 34.94
N LYS A 109 40.15 6.00 35.95
CA LYS A 109 40.63 5.56 37.27
C LYS A 109 41.25 4.16 37.30
N LEU A 110 40.88 3.27 36.38
CA LEU A 110 41.43 1.92 36.28
C LEU A 110 42.70 1.85 35.41
N GLY A 111 42.96 2.89 34.61
CA GLY A 111 44.14 3.00 33.74
C GLY A 111 45.33 3.75 34.35
N LYS A 112 45.29 4.09 35.65
CA LYS A 112 46.38 4.73 36.39
C LYS A 112 46.87 3.86 37.53
#